data_AF-A0A419V2T8-F1
#
_entry.id   AF-A0A419V2T8-F1
#
_cell.length_a   1.000
_cell.length_b   1.000
_cell.length_c   1.000
_cell.angle_alpha   90.00
_cell.angle_beta   90.00
_cell.angle_gamma   90.00
#
_symmetry.space_group_name_H-M   'P 1'
#
loop_
_entity.id
_entity.type
_entity.pdbx_description
1 polymer ?
#
loop_
_entity_poly.entity_id
_entity_poly.type
_entity_poly.pdbx_seq_one_letter_code
_entity_poly.pdbx_strand_id
1 'polypeptide(L)'
;MNDMLKRGFFLGLGAAAYSREKMQNYLDDLVYKGKITPREAQEWKEELIQRGRDKETKWSEKRKDKTQQSFRDMGLATEADILRLEEKLHDIEKKLAERPNNDGWNNPAE
;
A
#
# COMPACT_ATOMS: atom_id res chain seq x y z
N MET A 1 -24.39 -17.35 23.14
CA MET A 1 -25.09 -16.28 22.40
C MET A 1 -24.32 -14.95 22.38
N ASN A 2 -23.61 -14.59 23.46
CA ASN A 2 -22.84 -13.33 23.52
C ASN A 2 -21.68 -13.23 22.49
N ASP A 3 -21.09 -14.37 22.10
CA ASP A 3 -19.98 -14.41 21.13
C ASP A 3 -20.38 -14.07 19.70
N MET A 4 -21.59 -14.46 19.27
CA MET A 4 -22.08 -14.18 17.92
C MET A 4 -22.38 -12.69 17.74
N LEU A 5 -22.92 -12.04 18.78
CA LEU A 5 -23.12 -10.59 18.81
C LEU A 5 -21.79 -9.84 18.84
N LYS A 6 -20.82 -10.30 19.64
CA LYS A 6 -19.46 -9.73 19.64
C LYS A 6 -18.79 -9.86 18.27
N ARG A 7 -18.85 -11.05 17.66
CA ARG A 7 -18.27 -11.29 16.32
C ARG A 7 -18.99 -10.50 15.23
N GLY A 8 -20.33 -10.42 15.28
CA GLY A 8 -21.13 -9.58 14.38
C GLY A 8 -20.84 -8.09 14.56
N PHE A 9 -20.58 -7.63 15.79
CA PHE A 9 -20.14 -6.27 16.09
C PHE A 9 -18.74 -5.98 15.54
N PHE A 10 -17.77 -6.88 15.73
CA PHE A 10 -16.43 -6.75 15.14
C PHE A 10 -16.45 -6.80 13.61
N LEU A 11 -17.32 -7.64 13.01
CA LEU A 11 -17.57 -7.67 11.57
C LEU A 11 -18.21 -6.37 11.07
N GLY A 12 -19.21 -5.86 11.81
CA GLY A 12 -19.86 -4.58 11.51
C GLY A 12 -18.90 -3.39 11.63
N LEU A 13 -17.99 -3.41 12.60
CA LEU A 13 -16.93 -2.41 12.80
C LEU A 13 -15.78 -2.52 11.79
N GLY A 14 -15.57 -3.71 11.22
CA GLY A 14 -14.65 -3.90 10.10
C GLY A 14 -15.23 -3.38 8.78
N ALA A 15 -16.54 -3.51 8.57
CA ALA A 15 -17.24 -3.03 7.38
C ALA A 15 -17.58 -1.53 7.43
N ALA A 16 -17.91 -1.00 8.61
CA ALA A 16 -18.05 0.43 8.87
C ALA A 16 -16.83 0.88 9.67
N ALA A 17 -15.79 1.37 8.99
CA ALA A 17 -14.60 1.94 9.61
C ALA A 17 -15.01 2.77 10.85
N TYR A 18 -14.55 2.36 12.04
CA TYR A 18 -14.82 3.00 13.34
C TYR A 18 -14.95 4.53 13.19
N SER A 19 -16.19 5.05 13.15
CA SER A 19 -16.37 6.50 13.10
C SER A 19 -15.98 7.07 14.46
N ARG A 20 -15.31 8.23 14.47
CA ARG A 20 -14.90 8.92 15.70
C ARG A 20 -16.06 9.06 16.69
N GLU A 21 -17.27 9.27 16.16
CA GLU A 21 -18.52 9.41 16.90
C GLU A 21 -18.99 8.10 17.55
N LYS A 22 -18.94 6.96 16.84
CA LYS A 22 -19.30 5.65 17.44
C LYS A 22 -18.32 5.20 18.51
N MET A 23 -17.04 5.53 18.34
CA MET A 23 -16.02 5.29 19.38
C MET A 23 -16.29 6.13 20.62
N GLN A 24 -16.55 7.44 20.44
CA GLN A 24 -16.86 8.37 21.53
C GLN A 24 -18.05 7.87 22.36
N ASN A 25 -19.17 7.55 21.70
CA ASN A 25 -20.37 7.05 22.36
C ASN A 25 -20.15 5.75 23.15
N TYR A 26 -19.25 4.87 22.68
CA TYR A 26 -18.94 3.62 23.38
C TYR A 26 -18.07 3.85 24.62
N LEU A 27 -17.08 4.75 24.52
CA LEU A 27 -16.26 5.14 25.67
C LEU A 27 -17.11 5.86 26.72
N ASP A 28 -18.01 6.74 26.30
CA ASP A 28 -18.94 7.46 27.19
C ASP A 28 -19.91 6.48 27.89
N ASP A 29 -20.40 5.44 27.20
CA ASP A 29 -21.21 4.37 27.79
C ASP A 29 -20.43 3.53 28.83
N LEU A 30 -19.14 3.30 28.61
CA LEU A 30 -18.28 2.63 29.58
C LEU A 30 -18.02 3.49 30.82
N VAL A 31 -17.89 4.81 30.66
CA VAL A 31 -17.80 5.76 31.78
C VAL A 31 -19.11 5.79 32.56
N TYR A 32 -20.24 5.87 31.86
CA TYR A 32 -21.58 5.88 32.48
C TYR A 32 -21.84 4.60 33.27
N LYS A 33 -21.37 3.46 32.78
CA LYS A 33 -21.46 2.16 33.47
C LYS A 33 -20.44 1.98 34.59
N GLY A 34 -19.61 2.99 34.87
CA GLY A 34 -18.55 2.95 35.89
C GLY A 34 -17.45 1.93 35.59
N LYS A 35 -17.33 1.48 34.33
CA LYS A 35 -16.33 0.47 33.93
C LYS A 35 -14.96 1.08 33.68
N ILE A 36 -14.93 2.35 33.31
CA ILE A 36 -13.71 3.15 33.13
C ILE A 36 -13.96 4.55 33.68
N THR A 37 -12.89 5.24 34.09
CA THR A 37 -12.96 6.63 34.50
C THR A 37 -13.03 7.57 33.28
N PRO A 38 -13.54 8.80 33.44
CA PRO A 38 -13.52 9.80 32.36
C PRO A 38 -12.10 10.08 31.82
N ARG A 39 -11.10 9.95 32.69
CA ARG A 39 -9.69 10.12 32.33
C ARG A 39 -9.19 8.97 31.44
N GLU A 40 -9.47 7.72 31.82
CA GLU A 40 -9.11 6.55 31.02
C GLU A 40 -9.80 6.58 29.64
N ALA A 41 -11.04 7.06 29.58
CA ALA A 41 -11.73 7.24 28.30
C ALA A 41 -11.00 8.21 27.35
N GLN A 42 -10.43 9.31 27.86
CA GLN A 42 -9.66 10.23 27.03
C GLN A 42 -8.32 9.64 26.59
N GLU A 43 -7.62 8.96 27.49
CA GLU A 43 -6.36 8.27 27.17
C GLU A 43 -6.58 7.22 26.06
N TRP A 44 -7.67 6.44 26.15
CA TRP A 44 -8.02 5.43 25.14
C TRP A 44 -8.41 6.05 23.81
N LYS A 45 -9.13 7.17 23.83
CA LYS A 45 -9.48 7.90 22.61
C LYS A 45 -8.23 8.37 21.87
N GLU A 46 -7.28 8.97 22.57
CA GLU A 46 -6.01 9.41 22.00
C GLU A 46 -5.19 8.24 21.46
N GLU A 47 -5.10 7.15 22.23
CA GLU A 47 -4.37 5.96 21.82
C GLU A 47 -4.99 5.31 20.56
N LEU A 48 -6.31 5.21 20.49
CA LEU A 48 -7.00 4.65 19.32
C LEU A 48 -6.84 5.52 18.08
N ILE A 49 -6.90 6.85 18.24
CA ILE A 49 -6.67 7.79 17.14
C ILE A 49 -5.22 7.70 16.65
N GLN A 50 -4.25 7.65 17.57
CA GLN A 50 -2.84 7.57 17.23
C GLN A 50 -2.49 6.24 16.55
N ARG A 51 -2.92 5.11 17.13
CA ARG A 51 -2.73 3.78 16.54
C ARG A 51 -3.46 3.62 15.21
N GLY A 52 -4.59 4.29 15.02
CA GLY A 52 -5.33 4.33 13.76
C GLY A 52 -4.48 4.95 12.64
N ARG A 53 -3.90 6.13 12.89
CA ARG A 53 -2.98 6.80 11.95
C ARG A 53 -1.75 5.95 11.64
N ASP A 54 -1.09 5.42 12.67
CA ASP A 54 0.14 4.64 12.50
C ASP A 54 -0.11 3.32 11.74
N LYS A 55 -1.28 2.70 11.93
CA LYS A 55 -1.68 1.50 11.17
C LYS A 55 -2.04 1.85 9.74
N GLU A 56 -2.70 2.96 9.46
CA GLU A 56 -3.06 3.37 8.10
C GLU A 56 -1.82 3.51 7.21
N THR A 57 -0.79 4.21 7.69
CA THR A 57 0.48 4.39 6.96
C THR A 57 1.17 3.05 6.70
N LYS A 58 1.40 2.24 7.74
CA LYS A 58 2.04 0.92 7.60
C LYS A 58 1.23 -0.06 6.76
N TRP A 59 -0.10 0.03 6.81
CA TRP A 59 -1.01 -0.79 6.00
C TRP A 59 -0.99 -0.37 4.54
N SER A 60 -0.89 0.93 4.25
CA SER A 60 -0.75 1.45 2.88
C SER A 60 0.55 0.97 2.23
N GLU A 61 1.67 1.04 2.96
CA GLU A 61 3.00 0.65 2.48
C GLU A 61 3.08 -0.86 2.26
N LYS A 62 2.66 -1.65 3.25
CA LYS A 62 2.62 -3.12 3.10
C LYS A 62 1.69 -3.59 2.00
N ARG A 63 0.58 -2.89 1.73
CA ARG A 63 -0.30 -3.25 0.61
C ARG A 63 0.35 -2.94 -0.72
N LYS A 64 0.96 -1.77 -0.91
CA LYS A 64 1.65 -1.43 -2.16
C LYS A 64 2.74 -2.44 -2.48
N ASP A 65 3.57 -2.76 -1.50
CA ASP A 65 4.71 -3.67 -1.66
C ASP A 65 4.24 -5.08 -2.00
N LYS A 66 3.24 -5.59 -1.26
CA LYS A 66 2.69 -6.93 -1.48
C LYS A 66 1.94 -7.06 -2.80
N THR A 67 1.24 -6.00 -3.22
CA THR A 67 0.54 -5.94 -4.51
C THR A 67 1.55 -5.90 -5.66
N GLN A 68 2.59 -5.08 -5.56
CA GLN A 68 3.65 -4.99 -6.58
C GLN A 68 4.42 -6.31 -6.71
N GLN A 69 4.69 -6.98 -5.59
CA GLN A 69 5.33 -8.30 -5.58
C GLN A 69 4.42 -9.37 -6.19
N SER A 70 3.12 -9.35 -5.88
CA SER A 70 2.15 -10.27 -6.50
C SER A 70 2.05 -10.08 -8.02
N PHE A 71 2.11 -8.83 -8.51
CA PHE A 71 2.14 -8.56 -9.95
C PHE A 71 3.41 -9.11 -10.61
N ARG A 72 4.57 -8.96 -9.98
CA ARG A 72 5.83 -9.54 -10.46
C ARG A 72 5.77 -11.07 -10.49
N ASP A 73 5.21 -11.72 -9.46
CA ASP A 73 5.08 -13.17 -9.38
C ASP A 73 4.13 -13.74 -10.45
N MET A 74 3.15 -12.94 -10.90
CA MET A 74 2.26 -13.27 -12.02
C MET A 74 2.88 -12.97 -13.40
N GLY A 75 4.12 -12.49 -13.45
CA GLY A 75 4.82 -12.14 -14.69
C GLY A 75 4.36 -10.82 -15.33
N LEU A 76 3.64 -9.98 -14.59
CA LEU A 76 3.17 -8.68 -15.08
C LEU A 76 4.27 -7.63 -14.89
N ALA A 77 4.70 -7.02 -15.99
CA ALA A 77 5.68 -5.94 -15.98
C ALA A 77 5.06 -4.68 -15.36
N THR A 78 5.84 -3.98 -14.53
CA THR A 78 5.42 -2.69 -13.97
C THR A 78 5.73 -1.55 -14.95
N GLU A 79 5.06 -0.41 -14.80
CA GLU A 79 5.33 0.79 -15.60
C GLU A 79 6.82 1.19 -15.57
N ALA A 80 7.46 1.06 -14.42
CA ALA A 80 8.89 1.31 -14.26
C ALA A 80 9.76 0.35 -15.09
N ASP A 81 9.34 -0.91 -15.26
CA ASP A 81 10.06 -1.88 -16.08
C ASP A 81 9.93 -1.51 -17.58
N ILE A 82 8.77 -1.01 -18.01
CA ILE A 82 8.53 -0.53 -19.38
C ILE A 82 9.40 0.69 -19.69
N LEU A 83 9.38 1.71 -18.82
CA LEU A 83 10.20 2.92 -18.98
C LEU A 83 11.70 2.58 -19.07
N ARG A 84 12.17 1.62 -18.27
CA ARG A 84 13.56 1.16 -18.33
C ARG A 84 13.90 0.47 -19.65
N LEU A 85 12.95 -0.25 -20.23
CA LEU A 85 13.13 -0.87 -21.54
C LEU A 85 13.13 0.18 -22.65
N GLU A 86 12.27 1.18 -22.58
CA GLU A 86 12.24 2.31 -23.52
C GLU A 86 13.55 3.11 -23.51
N GLU A 87 14.08 3.43 -22.33
CA GLU A 87 15.37 4.12 -22.19
C GLU A 87 16.51 3.31 -22.81
N LYS A 88 16.56 2.00 -22.52
CA LYS A 88 17.54 1.09 -23.12
C LYS A 88 17.40 1.00 -24.62
N LEU A 89 16.17 1.00 -25.14
CA LEU A 89 15.91 0.94 -26.57
C LEU A 89 16.42 2.21 -27.24
N HIS A 90 16.11 3.38 -26.66
CA HIS A 90 16.60 4.67 -27.13
C HIS A 90 18.13 4.75 -27.16
N ASP A 91 18.79 4.26 -26.11
CA ASP A 91 20.26 4.19 -26.05
C ASP A 91 20.86 3.30 -27.14
N ILE A 92 20.20 2.18 -27.43
CA ILE A 92 20.61 1.24 -28.48
C ILE A 92 20.41 1.88 -29.85
N GLU A 93 19.24 2.50 -30.09
CA GLU A 93 18.93 3.21 -31.33
C GLU A 93 19.96 4.33 -31.61
N LYS A 94 20.31 5.10 -30.58
CA LYS A 94 21.33 6.14 -30.69
C LYS A 94 22.71 5.57 -31.05
N LYS A 95 23.13 4.48 -30.40
CA LYS A 95 24.41 3.80 -30.71
C LYS A 95 24.44 3.17 -32.09
N LEU A 96 23.30 2.70 -32.59
CA LEU A 96 23.15 2.21 -33.97
C LEU A 96 23.22 3.36 -34.99
N ALA A 97 22.60 4.49 -34.69
CA ALA A 97 22.68 5.69 -35.54
C ALA A 97 24.09 6.30 -35.55
N GLU A 98 24.83 6.20 -34.44
CA GLU A 98 26.21 6.67 -34.32
C GLU A 98 27.26 5.67 -34.85
N ARG A 99 26.86 4.46 -35.26
CA ARG A 99 27.76 3.56 -36.01
C ARG A 99 27.86 4.08 -37.45
N PRO A 100 28.98 4.67 -37.89
CA PRO A 100 29.21 4.89 -39.30
C PRO A 100 29.21 3.52 -39.99
N ASN A 101 28.50 3.42 -41.12
CA ASN A 101 28.57 2.35 -42.09
C ASN A 101 30.03 1.91 -42.31
N ASN A 102 30.48 0.91 -41.56
CA ASN A 102 31.71 0.19 -41.85
C ASN A 102 31.31 -1.11 -42.52
N ASP A 103 30.84 -0.94 -43.75
CA ASP A 103 30.56 -2.01 -44.69
C ASP A 103 31.92 -2.52 -45.14
N GLY A 104 32.53 -3.38 -44.31
CA GLY A 104 33.83 -4.01 -44.54
C GLY A 104 33.78 -5.07 -45.65
N TRP A 105 33.33 -4.67 -46.84
CA TRP A 105 33.36 -5.45 -48.08
C TRP A 105 33.98 -4.66 -49.25
N ASN A 106 35.01 -3.84 -48.98
CA ASN A 106 35.98 -3.47 -50.02
C ASN A 106 37.15 -4.45 -49.96
N ASN A 107 36.98 -5.57 -50.64
CA ASN A 107 38.06 -6.51 -50.94
C ASN A 107 38.79 -6.00 -52.20
N PRO A 108 40.07 -5.59 -52.15
CA PRO A 108 40.85 -5.38 -53.36
C PRO A 108 41.36 -6.75 -53.83
N ALA A 109 40.67 -7.35 -54.79
CA ALA A 109 41.20 -8.45 -55.57
C ALA A 109 41.47 -7.97 -57.00
N GLU A 110 42.76 -7.79 -57.26
CA GLU A 110 43.46 -7.76 -58.57
C GLU A 110 43.26 -6.55 -59.49
#